data_AF-A0AA90S8I4-F1
#
_entry.id   AF-A0AA90S8I4-F1
#
_cell.length_a   1.000
_cell.length_b   1.000
_cell.length_c   1.000
_cell.angle_alpha   90.00
_cell.angle_beta   90.00
_cell.angle_gamma   90.00
#
_symmetry.space_group_name_H-M   'P 1'
#
loop_
_entity.id
_entity.type
_entity.pdbx_description
1 polymer ?
#
loop_
_entity_poly.entity_id
_entity_poly.type
_entity_poly.pdbx_seq_one_letter_code
_entity_poly.pdbx_strand_id
1 'polypeptide(L)'
;MPGRPNRGRDRENWTPRPPFEPGNAAAVTHGAHSSALIAARVAELTAEIEAAVPTLAAVRYTSAVRAWATAEARLERVREYVWNQPVEELSGERGTGAYELGLERLAVRLRAELALSIASHAAISRTSLAVESNSEAARSMVTKLFDDIRRVVDSGQLDAAEHATVPRGQLTEIRGETP
;
A
#
# COMPACT_ATOMS: atom_id res chain seq x y z
N MET A 1 -8.50 -47.95 -17.88
CA MET A 1 -8.47 -46.48 -17.76
C MET A 1 -9.21 -45.89 -18.97
N PRO A 2 -10.48 -45.50 -18.84
CA PRO A 2 -11.19 -44.85 -19.95
C PRO A 2 -10.65 -43.42 -20.13
N GLY A 3 -10.25 -43.10 -21.37
CA GLY A 3 -9.67 -41.81 -21.74
C GLY A 3 -10.65 -40.66 -21.55
N ARG A 4 -10.14 -39.51 -21.05
CA ARG A 4 -10.94 -38.29 -20.91
C ARG A 4 -11.35 -37.79 -22.31
N PRO A 5 -12.62 -37.40 -22.52
CA PRO A 5 -13.03 -36.82 -23.80
C PRO A 5 -12.31 -35.49 -24.01
N ASN A 6 -11.62 -35.41 -25.14
CA ASN A 6 -10.93 -34.23 -25.63
C ASN A 6 -11.96 -33.11 -25.83
N ARG A 7 -11.84 -32.00 -25.07
CA ARG A 7 -12.63 -30.77 -25.32
C ARG A 7 -12.04 -30.07 -26.55
N GLY A 8 -12.14 -30.73 -27.70
CA GLY A 8 -11.98 -30.08 -29.00
C GLY A 8 -13.06 -29.01 -29.09
N ARG A 9 -12.67 -27.76 -28.94
CA ARG A 9 -13.50 -26.65 -29.42
C ARG A 9 -13.42 -26.74 -30.93
N ASP A 10 -14.46 -27.28 -31.54
CA ASP A 10 -14.68 -27.30 -32.97
C ASP A 10 -14.56 -25.86 -33.47
N ARG A 11 -13.43 -25.52 -34.09
CA ARG A 11 -13.16 -24.19 -34.68
C ARG A 11 -13.89 -24.01 -36.02
N GLU A 12 -14.67 -24.98 -36.43
CA GLU A 12 -15.26 -25.06 -37.78
C GLU A 12 -16.48 -24.14 -37.97
N ASN A 13 -17.04 -23.58 -36.88
CA ASN A 13 -18.18 -22.66 -36.95
C ASN A 13 -17.88 -21.26 -36.41
N TRP A 14 -16.68 -20.72 -36.68
CA TRP A 14 -16.40 -19.30 -36.40
C TRP A 14 -17.08 -18.41 -37.44
N THR A 15 -18.36 -18.09 -37.23
CA THR A 15 -19.00 -16.99 -37.95
C THR A 15 -18.51 -15.67 -37.36
N PRO A 16 -17.88 -14.78 -38.15
CA PRO A 16 -17.53 -13.44 -37.66
C PRO A 16 -18.84 -12.74 -37.27
N ARG A 17 -18.94 -12.32 -36.00
CA ARG A 17 -20.05 -11.47 -35.57
C ARG A 17 -20.07 -10.22 -36.46
N PRO A 18 -21.26 -9.80 -36.94
CA PRO A 18 -21.36 -8.56 -37.69
C PRO A 18 -20.78 -7.39 -36.87
N PRO A 19 -20.15 -6.40 -37.54
CA PRO A 19 -19.63 -5.23 -36.85
C PRO A 19 -20.75 -4.56 -36.06
N PHE A 20 -20.44 -4.12 -34.83
CA PHE A 20 -21.42 -3.47 -33.97
C PHE A 20 -21.98 -2.23 -34.67
N GLU A 21 -23.31 -2.08 -34.69
CA GLU A 21 -23.97 -0.91 -35.26
C GLU A 21 -23.46 0.40 -34.62
N PRO A 22 -23.33 1.50 -35.37
CA PRO A 22 -23.05 2.81 -34.78
C PRO A 22 -24.14 3.17 -33.77
N GLY A 23 -23.77 3.32 -32.49
CA GLY A 23 -24.73 3.51 -31.39
C GLY A 23 -25.07 2.24 -30.60
N ASN A 24 -24.40 1.11 -30.87
CA ASN A 24 -24.56 -0.10 -30.11
C ASN A 24 -24.04 0.06 -28.67
N ALA A 25 -25.00 0.30 -27.76
CA ALA A 25 -24.74 0.49 -26.34
C ALA A 25 -24.40 -0.83 -25.60
N ALA A 26 -24.37 -1.98 -26.28
CA ALA A 26 -23.93 -3.24 -25.67
C ALA A 26 -22.41 -3.24 -25.34
N ALA A 27 -21.65 -2.29 -25.89
CA ALA A 27 -20.26 -2.02 -25.50
C ALA A 27 -20.13 -0.91 -24.44
N VAL A 28 -21.25 -0.38 -23.91
CA VAL A 28 -21.23 0.48 -22.72
C VAL A 28 -21.00 -0.47 -21.56
N THR A 29 -19.78 -0.49 -21.04
CA THR A 29 -19.40 -1.24 -19.84
C THR A 29 -20.45 -1.02 -18.74
N HIS A 30 -21.31 -2.01 -18.51
CA HIS A 30 -22.50 -1.87 -17.70
C HIS A 30 -22.14 -1.58 -16.23
N GLY A 31 -22.83 -0.60 -15.62
CA GLY A 31 -22.81 -0.37 -14.16
C GLY A 31 -21.46 0.08 -13.59
N ALA A 32 -21.02 -0.57 -12.51
CA ALA A 32 -19.81 -0.24 -11.73
C ALA A 32 -18.49 -0.34 -12.53
N HIS A 33 -18.52 -0.95 -13.71
CA HIS A 33 -17.36 -1.02 -14.60
C HIS A 33 -17.23 0.17 -15.56
N SER A 34 -18.25 1.04 -15.66
CA SER A 34 -18.18 2.25 -16.46
C SER A 34 -17.27 3.29 -15.79
N SER A 35 -16.14 3.59 -16.43
CA SER A 35 -15.25 4.67 -15.98
C SER A 35 -15.96 6.02 -15.96
N ALA A 36 -16.85 6.28 -16.93
CA ALA A 36 -17.60 7.53 -17.01
C ALA A 36 -18.55 7.72 -15.81
N LEU A 37 -19.18 6.64 -15.33
CA LEU A 37 -20.14 6.72 -14.22
C LEU A 37 -19.48 6.93 -12.85
N ILE A 38 -18.22 6.52 -12.69
CA ILE A 38 -17.49 6.68 -11.42
C ILE A 38 -16.48 7.83 -11.46
N ALA A 39 -16.18 8.40 -12.63
CA ALA A 39 -15.12 9.40 -12.82
C ALA A 39 -15.28 10.62 -11.90
N ALA A 40 -16.49 11.18 -11.80
CA ALA A 40 -16.77 12.31 -10.93
C ALA A 40 -16.46 11.95 -9.46
N ARG A 41 -16.98 10.81 -8.99
CA ARG A 41 -16.76 10.37 -7.60
C ARG A 41 -15.31 10.04 -7.30
N VAL A 42 -14.58 9.46 -8.26
CA VAL A 42 -13.14 9.21 -8.14
C VAL A 42 -12.37 10.53 -8.00
N ALA A 43 -12.73 11.56 -8.76
CA ALA A 43 -12.09 12.87 -8.66
C ALA A 43 -12.35 13.54 -7.31
N GLU A 44 -13.59 13.48 -6.81
CA GLU A 44 -13.97 13.98 -5.48
C GLU A 44 -13.17 13.28 -4.37
N LEU A 45 -13.19 11.94 -4.32
CA LEU A 45 -12.47 11.17 -3.32
C LEU A 45 -10.96 11.42 -3.34
N THR A 46 -10.38 11.59 -4.53
CA THR A 46 -8.97 11.96 -4.69
C THR A 46 -8.69 13.34 -4.09
N ALA A 47 -9.53 14.33 -4.38
CA ALA A 47 -9.35 15.68 -3.84
C ALA A 47 -9.55 15.73 -2.32
N GLU A 48 -10.55 15.01 -1.80
CA GLU A 48 -10.81 14.89 -0.36
C GLU A 48 -9.61 14.30 0.38
N ILE A 49 -9.02 13.22 -0.14
CA ILE A 49 -7.91 12.54 0.54
C ILE A 49 -6.60 13.32 0.43
N GLU A 50 -6.36 14.00 -0.68
CA GLU A 50 -5.20 14.88 -0.85
C GLU A 50 -5.30 16.12 0.04
N ALA A 51 -6.51 16.63 0.28
CA ALA A 51 -6.74 17.71 1.24
C ALA A 51 -6.55 17.25 2.70
N ALA A 52 -7.04 16.05 3.05
CA ALA A 52 -6.91 15.50 4.40
C ALA A 52 -5.48 15.04 4.73
N VAL A 53 -4.77 14.49 3.74
CA VAL A 53 -3.42 13.95 3.88
C VAL A 53 -2.53 14.51 2.75
N PRO A 54 -2.00 15.75 2.90
CA PRO A 54 -1.26 16.43 1.82
C PRO A 54 -0.05 15.68 1.27
N THR A 55 0.54 14.77 2.05
CA THR A 55 1.66 13.93 1.58
C THR A 55 1.25 12.98 0.45
N LEU A 56 -0.03 12.61 0.35
CA LEU A 56 -0.57 11.75 -0.71
C LEU A 56 -0.73 12.48 -2.05
N ALA A 57 -0.70 13.82 -2.06
CA ALA A 57 -0.70 14.61 -3.31
C ALA A 57 0.62 14.51 -4.09
N ALA A 58 1.67 13.91 -3.51
CA ALA A 58 2.93 13.71 -4.21
C ALA A 58 2.75 12.74 -5.40
N VAL A 59 3.37 13.07 -6.53
CA VAL A 59 3.27 12.31 -7.81
C VAL A 59 3.51 10.80 -7.64
N ARG A 60 4.40 10.41 -6.72
CA ARG A 60 4.72 9.00 -6.44
C ARG A 60 3.54 8.18 -5.90
N TYR A 61 2.51 8.83 -5.35
CA TYR A 61 1.32 8.17 -4.78
C TYR A 61 0.09 8.28 -5.67
N THR A 62 0.13 9.07 -6.76
CA THR A 62 -1.04 9.32 -7.62
C THR A 62 -1.71 8.04 -8.12
N SER A 63 -0.93 7.00 -8.46
CA SER A 63 -1.47 5.72 -8.90
C SER A 63 -2.18 4.96 -7.78
N ALA A 64 -1.61 4.95 -6.57
CA ALA A 64 -2.18 4.29 -5.40
C ALA A 64 -3.48 4.99 -4.94
N VAL A 65 -3.47 6.33 -4.88
CA VAL A 65 -4.65 7.14 -4.55
C VAL A 65 -5.76 6.91 -5.57
N ARG A 66 -5.46 6.94 -6.87
CA ARG A 66 -6.45 6.67 -7.91
C ARG A 66 -7.02 5.26 -7.83
N ALA A 67 -6.18 4.26 -7.56
CA ALA A 67 -6.62 2.87 -7.41
C ALA A 67 -7.58 2.72 -6.22
N TRP A 68 -7.24 3.34 -5.08
CA TRP A 68 -8.11 3.40 -3.90
C TRP A 68 -9.45 4.09 -4.21
N ALA A 69 -9.41 5.32 -4.72
CA ALA A 69 -10.62 6.08 -5.04
C ALA A 69 -11.53 5.35 -6.05
N THR A 70 -10.94 4.63 -7.02
CA THR A 70 -11.69 3.79 -7.96
C THR A 70 -12.37 2.61 -7.26
N ALA A 71 -11.70 1.95 -6.32
CA ALA A 71 -12.30 0.84 -5.57
C ALA A 71 -13.46 1.32 -4.69
N GLU A 72 -13.29 2.46 -4.01
CA GLU A 72 -14.33 3.09 -3.18
C GLU A 72 -15.56 3.50 -4.01
N ALA A 73 -15.36 4.24 -5.11
CA ALA A 73 -16.45 4.70 -5.96
C ALA A 73 -17.25 3.52 -6.56
N ARG A 74 -16.57 2.42 -6.90
CA ARG A 74 -17.23 1.20 -7.37
C ARG A 74 -18.04 0.54 -6.27
N LEU A 75 -17.46 0.40 -5.09
CA LEU A 75 -18.12 -0.20 -3.93
C LEU A 75 -19.37 0.60 -3.53
N GLU A 76 -19.28 1.92 -3.48
CA GLU A 76 -20.40 2.84 -3.20
C GLU A 76 -21.54 2.61 -4.19
N ARG A 77 -21.22 2.58 -5.50
CA ARG A 77 -22.22 2.34 -6.55
C ARG A 77 -22.85 0.95 -6.48
N VAL A 78 -22.08 -0.08 -6.16
CA VAL A 78 -22.62 -1.45 -5.98
C VAL A 78 -23.55 -1.51 -4.78
N ARG A 79 -23.18 -0.87 -3.67
CA ARG A 79 -24.03 -0.78 -2.49
C ARG A 79 -25.31 -0.03 -2.75
N GLU A 80 -25.24 1.09 -3.45
CA GLU A 80 -26.42 1.85 -3.88
C GLU A 80 -27.34 0.98 -4.74
N TYR A 81 -26.78 0.23 -5.70
CA TYR A 81 -27.55 -0.73 -6.48
C TYR A 81 -28.21 -1.77 -5.59
N VAL A 82 -27.45 -2.48 -4.74
CA VAL A 82 -27.97 -3.54 -3.86
C VAL A 82 -29.06 -2.99 -2.92
N TRP A 83 -28.89 -1.78 -2.40
CA TRP A 83 -29.84 -1.16 -1.50
C TRP A 83 -31.17 -0.82 -2.16
N ASN A 84 -31.14 -0.48 -3.46
CA ASN A 84 -32.31 -0.07 -4.22
C ASN A 84 -33.05 -1.23 -4.89
N GLN A 85 -32.53 -2.47 -4.83
CA GLN A 85 -33.19 -3.63 -5.40
C GLN A 85 -34.07 -4.36 -4.38
N PRO A 86 -35.27 -4.84 -4.77
CA PRO A 86 -36.07 -5.71 -3.91
C PRO A 86 -35.35 -7.05 -3.68
N VAL A 87 -35.55 -7.61 -2.49
CA VAL A 87 -34.82 -8.83 -2.03
C VAL A 87 -35.06 -10.02 -2.96
N GLU A 88 -36.25 -10.09 -3.57
CA GLU A 88 -36.66 -11.11 -4.52
C GLU A 88 -35.82 -11.08 -5.80
N GLU A 89 -35.46 -9.89 -6.29
CA GLU A 89 -34.63 -9.71 -7.48
C GLU A 89 -33.15 -10.02 -7.21
N LEU A 90 -32.66 -9.69 -6.01
CA LEU A 90 -31.29 -10.02 -5.58
C LEU A 90 -31.07 -11.53 -5.45
N SER A 91 -32.11 -12.30 -5.10
CA SER A 91 -32.01 -13.76 -4.95
C SER A 91 -31.69 -14.51 -6.25
N GLY A 92 -32.03 -13.91 -7.41
CA GLY A 92 -31.74 -14.45 -8.74
C GLY A 92 -30.35 -14.08 -9.28
N GLU A 93 -29.74 -13.02 -8.74
CA GLU A 93 -28.51 -12.43 -9.26
C GLU A 93 -27.27 -13.06 -8.60
N ARG A 94 -26.91 -14.27 -9.05
CA ARG A 94 -25.70 -14.97 -8.59
C ARG A 94 -24.44 -14.23 -9.05
N GLY A 95 -23.97 -13.28 -8.25
CA GLY A 95 -22.69 -12.60 -8.49
C GLY A 95 -22.53 -11.26 -7.77
N THR A 96 -23.63 -10.52 -7.57
CA THR A 96 -23.57 -9.14 -7.04
C THR A 96 -22.98 -9.09 -5.64
N GLY A 97 -23.41 -9.96 -4.72
CA GLY A 97 -22.85 -10.00 -3.36
C GLY A 97 -21.40 -10.50 -3.31
N ALA A 98 -21.01 -11.44 -4.18
CA ALA A 98 -19.62 -11.88 -4.26
C ALA A 98 -18.70 -10.77 -4.83
N TYR A 99 -19.22 -9.99 -5.78
CA TYR A 99 -18.54 -8.84 -6.34
C TYR A 99 -18.40 -7.71 -5.33
N GLU A 100 -19.47 -7.38 -4.59
CA GLU A 100 -19.44 -6.40 -3.49
C GLU A 100 -18.38 -6.78 -2.46
N LEU A 101 -18.39 -8.04 -1.99
CA LEU A 101 -17.40 -8.53 -1.03
C LEU A 101 -15.96 -8.46 -1.57
N GLY A 102 -15.78 -8.74 -2.86
CA GLY A 102 -14.49 -8.59 -3.54
C GLY A 102 -14.00 -7.15 -3.55
N LEU A 103 -14.89 -6.20 -3.85
CA LEU A 103 -14.59 -4.76 -3.81
C LEU A 103 -14.32 -4.27 -2.40
N GLU A 104 -15.08 -4.71 -1.39
CA GLU A 104 -14.83 -4.34 0.01
C GLU A 104 -13.45 -4.81 0.45
N ARG A 105 -13.09 -6.06 0.18
CA ARG A 105 -11.75 -6.59 0.49
C ARG A 105 -10.65 -5.78 -0.19
N LEU A 106 -10.86 -5.39 -1.44
CA LEU A 106 -9.92 -4.55 -2.18
C LEU A 106 -9.80 -3.15 -1.56
N ALA A 107 -10.92 -2.50 -1.23
CA ALA A 107 -10.95 -1.19 -0.62
C ALA A 107 -10.26 -1.20 0.75
N VAL A 108 -10.55 -2.18 1.61
CA VAL A 108 -9.89 -2.36 2.92
C VAL A 108 -8.38 -2.49 2.77
N ARG A 109 -7.92 -3.31 1.81
CA ARG A 109 -6.47 -3.45 1.55
C ARG A 109 -5.85 -2.14 1.12
N LEU A 110 -6.47 -1.41 0.19
CA LEU A 110 -5.95 -0.13 -0.32
C LEU A 110 -5.97 0.97 0.76
N ARG A 111 -6.99 1.02 1.62
CA ARG A 111 -7.01 1.88 2.81
C ARG A 111 -5.82 1.58 3.72
N ALA A 112 -5.51 0.31 3.95
CA ALA A 112 -4.38 -0.09 4.78
C ALA A 112 -3.02 0.30 4.16
N GLU A 113 -2.85 0.10 2.85
CA GLU A 113 -1.65 0.47 2.08
C GLU A 113 -1.41 2.00 2.08
N LEU A 114 -2.47 2.80 2.00
CA LEU A 114 -2.41 4.27 2.11
C LEU A 114 -2.36 4.78 3.56
N ALA A 115 -2.26 3.87 4.52
CA ALA A 115 -2.28 4.15 5.95
C ALA A 115 -3.54 4.87 6.48
N LEU A 116 -4.65 4.78 5.75
CA LEU A 116 -5.95 5.38 6.09
C LEU A 116 -6.73 4.57 7.15
N SER A 117 -6.16 3.48 7.65
CA SER A 117 -6.77 2.66 8.69
C SER A 117 -6.28 3.09 10.07
N ILE A 118 -7.14 2.99 11.09
CA ILE A 118 -6.76 3.26 12.50
C ILE A 118 -5.55 2.40 12.91
N ALA A 119 -5.52 1.14 12.46
CA ALA A 119 -4.40 0.25 12.73
C ALA A 119 -3.09 0.73 12.08
N SER A 120 -3.15 1.22 10.84
CA SER A 120 -1.99 1.80 10.14
C SER A 120 -1.54 3.08 10.82
N HIS A 121 -2.46 3.97 11.22
CA HIS A 121 -2.14 5.16 12.00
C HIS A 121 -1.46 4.81 13.32
N ALA A 122 -1.99 3.84 14.08
CA ALA A 122 -1.38 3.39 15.33
C ALA A 122 0.02 2.79 15.10
N ALA A 123 0.23 2.06 14.01
CA ALA A 123 1.54 1.53 13.65
C ALA A 123 2.55 2.64 13.35
N ILE A 124 2.16 3.65 12.56
CA ILE A 124 2.99 4.82 12.25
C ILE A 124 3.33 5.58 13.53
N SER A 125 2.35 5.86 14.38
CA SER A 125 2.59 6.57 15.64
C SER A 125 3.58 5.83 16.55
N ARG A 126 3.47 4.49 16.65
CA ARG A 126 4.44 3.69 17.40
C ARG A 126 5.84 3.78 16.82
N THR A 127 5.98 3.73 15.50
CA THR A 127 7.31 3.86 14.86
C THR A 127 7.91 5.24 15.05
N SER A 128 7.09 6.31 14.98
CA SER A 128 7.56 7.67 15.21
C SER A 128 8.08 7.86 16.64
N LEU A 129 7.34 7.38 17.64
CA LEU A 129 7.77 7.44 19.04
C LEU A 129 9.08 6.66 19.29
N ALA A 130 9.24 5.51 18.65
CA ALA A 130 10.49 4.74 18.74
C ALA A 130 11.69 5.48 18.12
N VAL A 131 11.48 6.15 16.97
CA VAL A 131 12.51 6.96 16.33
C VAL A 131 12.88 8.17 17.18
N GLU A 132 11.90 8.85 17.78
CA GLU A 132 12.12 9.97 18.68
C GLU A 132 12.95 9.56 19.89
N SER A 133 12.55 8.48 20.59
CA SER A 133 13.28 7.95 21.74
C SER A 133 14.71 7.55 21.39
N ASN A 134 14.93 6.88 20.25
CA ASN A 134 16.26 6.54 19.77
C ASN A 134 17.10 7.79 19.45
N SER A 135 16.47 8.83 18.89
CA SER A 135 17.16 10.09 18.58
C SER A 135 17.59 10.83 19.86
N GLU A 136 16.79 10.79 20.91
CA GLU A 136 17.13 11.36 22.22
C GLU A 136 18.24 10.59 22.90
N ALA A 137 18.19 9.25 22.88
CA ALA A 137 19.25 8.40 23.43
C ALA A 137 20.59 8.65 22.71
N ALA A 138 20.58 8.77 21.38
CA ALA A 138 21.77 9.09 20.59
C ALA A 138 22.33 10.47 20.93
N ARG A 139 21.47 11.50 21.05
CA ARG A 139 21.89 12.84 21.48
C ARG A 139 22.51 12.83 22.87
N SER A 140 21.88 12.13 23.82
CA SER A 140 22.40 11.97 25.19
C SER A 140 23.78 11.31 25.20
N MET A 141 23.98 10.24 24.41
CA MET A 141 25.25 9.55 24.27
C MET A 141 26.34 10.47 23.69
N VAL A 142 26.01 11.24 22.64
CA VAL A 142 26.94 12.21 22.03
C VAL A 142 27.34 13.29 23.03
N THR A 143 26.39 13.87 23.78
CA THR A 143 26.70 14.88 24.81
C THR A 143 27.62 14.32 25.88
N LYS A 144 27.33 13.11 26.38
CA LYS A 144 28.20 12.44 27.37
C LYS A 144 29.60 12.20 26.82
N LEU A 145 29.73 11.74 25.58
CA LEU A 145 31.04 11.54 24.94
C LEU A 145 31.82 12.85 24.85
N PHE A 146 31.18 13.96 24.48
CA PHE A 146 31.82 15.27 24.44
C PHE A 146 32.26 15.74 25.83
N ASP A 147 31.43 15.55 26.86
CA ASP A 147 31.78 15.89 28.24
C ASP A 147 32.95 15.03 28.74
N ASP A 148 32.98 13.74 28.41
CA ASP A 148 34.08 12.83 28.75
C ASP A 148 35.39 13.22 28.05
N ILE A 149 35.34 13.54 26.74
CA ILE A 149 36.50 14.05 25.99
C ILE A 149 37.02 15.33 26.66
N ARG A 150 36.13 16.27 26.96
CA ARG A 150 36.50 17.52 27.62
C ARG A 150 37.16 17.26 28.98
N ARG A 151 36.62 16.32 29.77
CA ARG A 151 37.18 15.94 31.07
C ARG A 151 38.58 15.32 30.95
N VAL A 152 38.84 14.51 29.91
CA VAL A 152 40.17 13.92 29.65
C VAL A 152 41.18 14.99 29.22
N VAL A 153 40.75 15.96 28.40
CA VAL A 153 41.58 17.10 28.00
C VAL A 153 41.91 17.97 29.21
N ASP A 154 40.90 18.31 30.02
CA ASP A 154 41.05 19.18 31.19
C ASP A 154 41.85 18.51 32.34
N SER A 155 41.87 17.18 32.42
CA SER A 155 42.65 16.44 33.43
C SER A 155 44.15 16.33 33.11
N GLY A 156 44.59 16.81 31.94
CA GLY A 156 45.99 16.69 31.50
C GLY A 156 46.44 15.25 31.24
N GLN A 157 45.51 14.29 31.14
CA GLN A 157 45.83 12.87 30.93
C GLN A 157 46.28 12.53 29.51
N LEU A 158 46.31 13.50 28.59
CA LEU A 158 46.81 13.30 27.23
C LEU A 158 48.31 12.94 27.20
N ASP A 159 49.10 13.39 28.18
CA ASP A 159 50.53 13.10 28.27
C ASP A 159 50.84 11.67 28.79
N ALA A 160 49.86 10.98 29.39
CA ALA A 160 50.04 9.61 29.87
C ALA A 160 49.82 8.54 28.78
N ALA A 161 49.12 8.90 27.69
CA ALA A 161 48.79 7.98 26.61
C ALA A 161 49.89 7.87 25.53
N GLU A 162 50.80 8.84 25.40
CA GLU A 162 51.91 8.79 24.43
C GLU A 162 52.98 7.71 24.74
N HIS A 163 52.96 7.10 25.94
CA HIS A 163 53.85 5.98 26.29
C HIS A 163 53.16 4.60 26.32
N ALA A 164 51.86 4.53 26.03
CA ALA A 164 51.17 3.25 25.86
C ALA A 164 51.47 2.67 24.47
N THR A 165 52.67 2.10 24.33
CA THR A 165 53.10 1.32 23.17
C THR A 165 52.05 0.24 22.90
N VAL A 166 51.22 0.41 21.87
CA VAL A 166 50.30 -0.63 21.42
C VAL A 166 51.14 -1.81 20.95
N PRO A 167 51.08 -2.99 21.61
CA PRO A 167 51.82 -4.15 21.14
C PRO A 167 51.27 -4.54 19.77
N ARG A 168 52.15 -4.49 18.77
CA ARG A 168 51.88 -4.66 17.32
C ARG A 168 51.42 -6.09 16.91
N GLY A 169 50.81 -6.86 17.81
CA GLY A 169 50.64 -8.30 17.68
C GLY A 169 49.21 -8.86 17.66
N GLN A 170 48.14 -8.06 17.62
CA GLN A 170 46.76 -8.59 17.65
C GLN A 170 45.82 -7.97 16.60
N LEU A 171 46.30 -7.82 15.37
CA LEU A 171 45.44 -7.70 14.19
C LEU A 171 45.47 -9.03 13.43
N THR A 172 44.89 -10.07 14.01
CA THR A 172 44.55 -11.29 13.27
C THR A 172 43.06 -11.56 13.40
N GLU A 173 42.41 -11.48 12.24
CA GLU A 173 41.21 -12.21 11.86
C GLU A 173 39.88 -11.80 12.52
N ILE A 174 39.21 -10.83 11.88
CA ILE A 174 37.76 -10.93 11.69
C ILE A 174 37.56 -11.26 10.21
N ARG A 175 37.77 -12.55 9.87
CA ARG A 175 37.24 -13.12 8.64
C ARG A 175 35.73 -13.13 8.76
N GLY A 176 35.06 -12.62 7.74
CA GLY A 176 33.62 -12.71 7.63
C GLY A 176 33.16 -14.16 7.60
N GLU A 177 32.17 -14.46 8.41
CA GLU A 177 31.31 -15.63 8.24
C GLU A 177 29.86 -15.15 8.29
N THR A 178 29.28 -15.12 7.09
CA THR A 178 27.84 -15.26 6.87
C THR A 178 27.59 -16.76 6.71
N PRO A 179 26.56 -17.30 7.37
CA PRO A 179 25.35 -17.62 6.63
C PRO A 179 24.08 -17.02 7.25
#